data_AF-A0A9P3P0J2-F1
#
_entry.id   AF-A0A9P3P0J2-F1
#
_cell.length_a   1.000
_cell.length_b   1.000
_cell.length_c   1.000
_cell.angle_alpha   90.00
_cell.angle_beta   90.00
_cell.angle_gamma   90.00
#
_symmetry.space_group_name_H-M   'P 1'
#
loop_
_entity.id
_entity.type
_entity.pdbx_description
1 polymer ?
#
loop_
_entity_poly.entity_id
_entity_poly.type
_entity_poly.pdbx_seq_one_letter_code
_entity_poly.pdbx_strand_id
1 'polypeptide(L)'
;MREIEREREREREREREREREREREREREREREREREREREREREREREREREEREREREREREREREREREREREHKRKQRERAQENEREREREREREKKKRDRKRERKKVCVCVYEREREREREREREREREREREREREGAEREREREREREQRERERERERERERERERERERGREREGKSEKERVREREREREREERERERERERERERERERERERERERESERERERERERERERERERERESPLNVVEQRDMCRLILDLRKVNNYLDIPKFKYEGLNKVAELIRPDDWMFSIDLKSGYHHVEIHPSCWKLLGFQFEGDYYSFISLPFGLATAPFVFTQLIKQLARRWRASDVRVVPYVEDLLFLCNSHSDASSTCAAIVKDLKAAGFVINGKRSHLHPSR
;
A
#
# COMPACT_ATOMS: atom_id res chain seq x y z
N MET A 1 -4.33 141.37 57.47
CA MET A 1 -4.60 140.12 58.22
C MET A 1 -5.72 139.26 57.59
N ARG A 2 -6.83 139.81 57.07
CA ARG A 2 -7.94 139.03 56.46
C ARG A 2 -7.66 138.39 55.08
N GLU A 3 -6.69 138.88 54.30
CA GLU A 3 -6.35 138.32 52.99
C GLU A 3 -5.45 137.07 53.08
N ILE A 4 -4.46 137.07 53.99
CA ILE A 4 -3.51 135.96 54.20
C ILE A 4 -4.22 134.70 54.72
N GLU A 5 -5.25 134.86 55.56
CA GLU A 5 -6.04 133.73 56.07
C GLU A 5 -6.91 133.10 54.98
N ARG A 6 -7.53 133.91 54.11
CA ARG A 6 -8.31 133.44 52.96
C ARG A 6 -7.43 132.75 51.91
N GLU A 7 -6.20 133.21 51.72
CA GLU A 7 -5.25 132.59 50.79
C GLU A 7 -4.79 131.22 51.29
N ARG A 8 -4.45 131.10 52.59
CA ARG A 8 -4.12 129.82 53.23
C ARG A 8 -5.28 128.84 53.25
N GLU A 9 -6.50 129.32 53.40
CA GLU A 9 -7.71 128.49 53.37
C GLU A 9 -7.97 127.95 51.95
N ARG A 10 -7.83 128.79 50.91
CA ARG A 10 -7.89 128.38 49.49
C ARG A 10 -6.77 127.41 49.12
N GLU A 11 -5.58 127.58 49.68
CA GLU A 11 -4.44 126.70 49.43
C GLU A 11 -4.66 125.31 50.06
N ARG A 12 -5.17 125.25 51.30
CA ARG A 12 -5.59 124.00 51.95
C ARG A 12 -6.76 123.33 51.22
N GLU A 13 -7.67 124.11 50.66
CA GLU A 13 -8.80 123.58 49.89
C GLU A 13 -8.32 122.98 48.56
N ARG A 14 -7.41 123.66 47.84
CA ARG A 14 -6.74 123.12 46.64
C ARG A 14 -5.90 121.89 46.94
N GLU A 15 -5.24 121.85 48.10
CA GLU A 15 -4.45 120.69 48.52
C GLU A 15 -5.35 119.48 48.82
N ARG A 16 -6.46 119.68 49.55
CA ARG A 16 -7.50 118.66 49.75
C ARG A 16 -8.15 118.21 48.44
N GLU A 17 -8.34 119.11 47.50
CA GLU A 17 -8.88 118.79 46.18
C GLU A 17 -7.90 117.94 45.36
N ARG A 18 -6.61 118.29 45.34
CA ARG A 18 -5.54 117.48 44.75
C ARG A 18 -5.38 116.11 45.41
N GLU A 19 -5.55 116.05 46.73
CA GLU A 19 -5.50 114.79 47.48
C GLU A 19 -6.69 113.89 47.12
N ARG A 20 -7.90 114.43 47.05
CA ARG A 20 -9.10 113.73 46.55
C ARG A 20 -8.96 113.30 45.09
N GLU A 21 -8.31 114.11 44.25
CA GLU A 21 -8.06 113.78 42.86
C GLU A 21 -7.06 112.62 42.73
N ARG A 22 -5.96 112.63 43.50
CA ARG A 22 -5.01 111.51 43.59
C ARG A 22 -5.65 110.24 44.15
N GLU A 23 -6.54 110.37 45.12
CA GLU A 23 -7.27 109.23 45.70
C GLU A 23 -8.22 108.62 44.66
N ARG A 24 -8.96 109.44 43.91
CA ARG A 24 -9.79 109.00 42.77
C ARG A 24 -8.97 108.37 41.66
N GLU A 25 -7.78 108.88 41.39
CA GLU A 25 -6.88 108.32 40.38
C GLU A 25 -6.35 106.94 40.80
N ARG A 26 -5.94 106.78 42.07
CA ARG A 26 -5.55 105.48 42.65
C ARG A 26 -6.71 104.49 42.66
N GLU A 27 -7.93 104.96 42.94
CA GLU A 27 -9.12 104.11 42.92
C GLU A 27 -9.42 103.62 41.49
N ARG A 28 -9.35 104.50 40.49
CA ARG A 28 -9.47 104.15 39.06
C ARG A 28 -8.36 103.20 38.61
N GLU A 29 -7.15 103.37 39.09
CA GLU A 29 -6.02 102.47 38.77
C GLU A 29 -6.24 101.07 39.35
N ARG A 30 -6.66 100.97 40.63
CA ARG A 30 -7.05 99.70 41.26
C ARG A 30 -8.23 99.03 40.56
N GLU A 31 -9.19 99.82 40.08
CA GLU A 31 -10.34 99.31 39.33
C GLU A 31 -9.90 98.72 37.97
N ARG A 32 -9.03 99.43 37.23
CA ARG A 32 -8.42 98.94 35.98
C ARG A 32 -7.57 97.69 36.20
N GLU A 33 -6.84 97.61 37.31
CA GLU A 33 -6.04 96.44 37.65
C GLU A 33 -6.93 95.22 37.94
N ARG A 34 -8.01 95.40 38.72
CA ARG A 34 -9.03 94.36 38.95
C ARG A 34 -9.73 93.92 37.66
N GLU A 35 -9.97 94.85 36.75
CA GLU A 35 -10.57 94.54 35.44
C GLU A 35 -9.63 93.70 34.58
N ARG A 36 -8.33 94.06 34.52
CA ARG A 36 -7.30 93.26 33.83
C ARG A 36 -7.11 91.87 34.45
N GLU A 37 -7.19 91.77 35.77
CA GLU A 37 -7.10 90.50 36.47
C GLU A 37 -8.30 89.58 36.13
N ARG A 38 -9.52 90.13 36.15
CA ARG A 38 -10.73 89.42 35.70
C ARG A 38 -10.66 89.00 34.24
N GLU A 39 -10.08 89.83 33.37
CA GLU A 39 -9.91 89.51 31.95
C GLU A 39 -8.93 88.34 31.76
N ARG A 40 -7.78 88.35 32.45
CA ARG A 40 -6.81 87.25 32.45
C ARG A 40 -7.40 85.96 33.02
N GLU A 41 -8.24 86.06 34.05
CA GLU A 41 -8.91 84.90 34.63
C GLU A 41 -9.89 84.26 33.63
N ARG A 42 -10.70 85.08 32.96
CA ARG A 42 -11.59 84.63 31.87
C ARG A 42 -10.82 84.01 30.70
N GLU A 43 -9.67 84.55 30.35
CA GLU A 43 -8.83 84.01 29.29
C GLU A 43 -8.28 82.63 29.65
N ARG A 44 -7.76 82.46 30.88
CA ARG A 44 -7.31 81.16 31.41
C ARG A 44 -8.44 80.15 31.51
N GLU A 45 -9.65 80.58 31.85
CA GLU A 45 -10.83 79.71 31.90
C GLU A 45 -11.18 79.19 30.50
N ARG A 46 -11.20 80.07 29.49
CA ARG A 46 -11.41 79.69 28.08
C ARG A 46 -10.33 78.75 27.55
N GLU A 47 -9.07 78.96 27.95
CA GLU A 47 -7.96 78.08 27.58
C GLU A 47 -8.15 76.67 28.16
N ARG A 48 -8.50 76.57 29.45
CA ARG A 48 -8.80 75.29 30.11
C ARG A 48 -10.01 74.59 29.49
N GLU A 49 -11.02 75.33 29.05
CA GLU A 49 -12.19 74.79 28.36
C GLU A 49 -11.79 74.19 27.01
N ARG A 50 -11.00 74.91 26.21
CA ARG A 50 -10.45 74.40 24.94
C ARG A 50 -9.60 73.14 25.11
N GLU A 51 -8.72 73.11 26.12
CA GLU A 51 -7.93 71.91 26.42
C GLU A 51 -8.81 70.71 26.81
N ARG A 52 -9.91 70.94 27.56
CA ARG A 52 -10.86 69.87 27.90
C ARG A 52 -11.58 69.35 26.66
N GLU A 53 -12.08 70.24 25.81
CA GLU A 53 -12.72 69.85 24.55
C GLU A 53 -11.77 69.07 23.64
N GLU A 54 -10.51 69.48 23.53
CA GLU A 54 -9.52 68.81 22.70
C GLU A 54 -9.23 67.39 23.23
N ARG A 55 -9.06 67.24 24.54
CA ARG A 55 -8.89 65.92 25.18
C ARG A 55 -10.13 65.03 25.01
N GLU A 56 -11.33 65.59 25.03
CA GLU A 56 -12.56 64.83 24.76
C GLU A 56 -12.62 64.36 23.31
N ARG A 57 -12.29 65.22 22.34
CA ARG A 57 -12.23 64.85 20.91
C ARG A 57 -11.16 63.78 20.65
N GLU A 58 -10.02 63.86 21.32
CA GLU A 58 -8.97 62.85 21.21
C GLU A 58 -9.44 61.49 21.74
N ARG A 59 -10.08 61.46 22.91
CA ARG A 59 -10.68 60.24 23.49
C ARG A 59 -11.77 59.65 22.58
N GLU A 60 -12.57 60.50 21.94
CA GLU A 60 -13.60 60.04 21.01
C GLU A 60 -13.00 59.37 19.78
N ARG A 61 -11.96 59.98 19.18
CA ARG A 61 -11.21 59.39 18.05
C ARG A 61 -10.54 58.07 18.44
N GLU A 62 -10.00 57.98 19.65
CA GLU A 62 -9.39 56.75 20.15
C GLU A 62 -10.43 55.62 20.28
N ARG A 63 -11.61 55.92 20.86
CA ARG A 63 -12.73 54.96 20.94
C ARG A 63 -13.23 54.53 19.56
N GLU A 64 -13.26 55.44 18.60
CA GLU A 64 -13.66 55.11 17.23
C GLU A 64 -12.66 54.15 16.56
N ARG A 65 -11.36 54.41 16.68
CA ARG A 65 -10.29 53.52 16.20
C ARG A 65 -10.35 52.14 16.87
N GLU A 66 -10.64 52.09 18.16
CA GLU A 66 -10.79 50.83 18.88
C GLU A 66 -11.97 50.01 18.35
N ARG A 67 -13.14 50.64 18.15
CA ARG A 67 -14.31 50.00 17.53
C ARG A 67 -14.03 49.51 16.11
N GLU A 68 -13.24 50.25 15.34
CA GLU A 68 -12.86 49.84 13.99
C GLU A 68 -11.98 48.59 14.02
N ARG A 69 -10.96 48.55 14.90
CA ARG A 69 -10.11 47.37 15.11
C ARG A 69 -10.91 46.16 15.57
N GLU A 70 -11.90 46.36 16.44
CA GLU A 70 -12.78 45.28 16.90
C GLU A 70 -13.61 44.70 15.74
N ARG A 71 -14.20 45.56 14.90
CA ARG A 71 -14.93 45.14 13.68
C ARG A 71 -14.03 44.40 12.70
N GLU A 72 -12.78 44.83 12.55
CA GLU A 72 -11.80 44.15 11.69
C GLU A 72 -11.46 42.75 12.20
N ARG A 73 -11.20 42.60 13.51
CA ARG A 73 -10.99 41.30 14.16
C ARG A 73 -12.21 40.39 14.00
N GLU A 74 -13.42 40.93 14.13
CA GLU A 74 -14.65 40.16 13.94
C GLU A 74 -14.81 39.67 12.49
N ARG A 75 -14.49 40.51 11.50
CA ARG A 75 -14.49 40.13 10.08
C ARG A 75 -13.45 39.05 9.80
N GLU A 76 -12.24 39.19 10.33
CA GLU A 76 -11.18 38.19 10.19
C GLU A 76 -11.58 36.86 10.84
N HIS A 77 -12.18 36.90 12.03
CA HIS A 77 -12.69 35.71 12.71
C HIS A 77 -13.79 35.03 11.90
N LYS A 78 -14.77 35.78 11.37
CA LYS A 78 -15.81 35.24 10.48
C LYS A 78 -15.23 34.64 9.20
N ARG A 79 -14.19 35.26 8.62
CA ARG A 79 -13.49 34.72 7.45
C ARG A 79 -12.79 33.40 7.79
N LYS A 80 -12.04 33.33 8.88
CA LYS A 80 -11.39 32.09 9.36
C LYS A 80 -12.41 30.99 9.64
N GLN A 81 -13.56 31.33 10.21
CA GLN A 81 -14.65 30.35 10.42
C GLN A 81 -15.19 29.80 9.10
N ARG A 82 -15.40 30.67 8.08
CA ARG A 82 -15.84 30.23 6.74
C ARG A 82 -14.79 29.35 6.05
N GLU A 83 -13.51 29.71 6.13
CA GLU A 83 -12.41 28.92 5.58
C GLU A 83 -12.34 27.53 6.23
N ARG A 84 -12.44 27.45 7.56
CA ARG A 84 -12.54 26.17 8.30
C ARG A 84 -13.77 25.35 7.91
N ALA A 85 -14.91 26.00 7.72
CA ALA A 85 -16.13 25.31 7.28
C ALA A 85 -15.97 24.71 5.88
N GLN A 86 -15.38 25.46 4.93
CA GLN A 86 -15.08 24.98 3.59
C GLN A 86 -14.04 23.85 3.60
N GLU A 87 -13.02 23.94 4.44
CA GLU A 87 -12.02 22.87 4.60
C GLU A 87 -12.65 21.57 5.13
N ASN A 88 -13.48 21.68 6.17
CA ASN A 88 -14.24 20.55 6.71
C ASN A 88 -15.19 19.93 5.67
N GLU A 89 -15.83 20.75 4.84
CA GLU A 89 -16.69 20.28 3.76
C GLU A 89 -15.92 19.52 2.68
N ARG A 90 -14.76 20.04 2.25
CA ARG A 90 -13.83 19.35 1.34
C ARG A 90 -13.33 18.04 1.93
N GLU A 91 -13.06 17.99 3.24
CA GLU A 91 -12.65 16.76 3.90
C GLU A 91 -13.77 15.71 3.89
N ARG A 92 -15.02 16.11 4.18
CA ARG A 92 -16.20 15.23 4.08
C ARG A 92 -16.41 14.73 2.66
N GLU A 93 -16.21 15.56 1.65
CA GLU A 93 -16.31 15.16 0.24
C GLU A 93 -15.25 14.11 -0.13
N ARG A 94 -13.99 14.34 0.27
CA ARG A 94 -12.91 13.35 0.13
C ARG A 94 -13.22 12.04 0.85
N GLU A 95 -13.86 12.09 2.01
CA GLU A 95 -14.28 10.91 2.74
C GLU A 95 -15.37 10.13 1.99
N ARG A 96 -16.40 10.81 1.47
CA ARG A 96 -17.44 10.21 0.62
C ARG A 96 -16.85 9.56 -0.64
N GLU A 97 -15.89 10.21 -1.31
CA GLU A 97 -15.19 9.61 -2.44
C GLU A 97 -14.41 8.35 -2.06
N ARG A 98 -13.72 8.36 -0.91
CA ARG A 98 -13.01 7.18 -0.39
C ARG A 98 -13.98 6.03 -0.11
N GLU A 99 -15.15 6.31 0.48
CA GLU A 99 -16.19 5.30 0.70
C GLU A 99 -16.77 4.75 -0.62
N LYS A 100 -17.00 5.61 -1.61
CA LYS A 100 -17.44 5.19 -2.94
C LYS A 100 -16.40 4.26 -3.59
N LYS A 101 -15.12 4.64 -3.59
CA LYS A 101 -14.02 3.79 -4.08
C LYS A 101 -13.95 2.45 -3.35
N LYS A 102 -14.15 2.42 -2.03
CA LYS A 102 -14.23 1.16 -1.26
C LYS A 102 -15.41 0.29 -1.69
N ARG A 103 -16.59 0.87 -1.90
CA ARG A 103 -17.78 0.14 -2.40
C ARG A 103 -17.56 -0.43 -3.79
N ASP A 104 -16.98 0.34 -4.70
CA ASP A 104 -16.68 -0.11 -6.07
C ASP A 104 -15.65 -1.24 -6.08
N ARG A 105 -14.56 -1.11 -5.30
CA ARG A 105 -13.59 -2.20 -5.10
C ARG A 105 -14.24 -3.46 -4.51
N LYS A 106 -15.20 -3.33 -3.57
CA LYS A 106 -15.93 -4.48 -3.02
C LYS A 106 -16.82 -5.16 -4.09
N ARG A 107 -17.42 -4.39 -4.99
CA ARG A 107 -18.18 -4.92 -6.14
C ARG A 107 -17.27 -5.63 -7.14
N GLU A 108 -16.10 -5.06 -7.45
CA GLU A 108 -15.11 -5.69 -8.32
C GLU A 108 -14.56 -6.99 -7.72
N ARG A 109 -14.21 -7.01 -6.43
CA ARG A 109 -13.82 -8.24 -5.72
C ARG A 109 -14.90 -9.32 -5.82
N LYS A 110 -16.17 -8.96 -5.63
CA LYS A 110 -17.30 -9.90 -5.81
C LYS A 110 -17.39 -10.41 -7.24
N LYS A 111 -17.25 -9.53 -8.25
CA LYS A 111 -17.24 -9.94 -9.66
C LYS A 111 -16.10 -10.93 -9.94
N VAL A 112 -14.86 -10.59 -9.59
CA VAL A 112 -13.68 -11.46 -9.81
C VAL A 112 -13.84 -12.79 -9.09
N CYS A 113 -14.34 -12.81 -7.85
CA CYS A 113 -14.59 -14.05 -7.11
C CYS A 113 -15.63 -14.95 -7.80
N VAL A 114 -16.73 -14.38 -8.32
CA VAL A 114 -17.73 -15.13 -9.11
C VAL A 114 -17.11 -15.65 -10.41
N CYS A 115 -16.31 -14.84 -11.11
CA CYS A 115 -15.62 -15.26 -12.34
C CYS A 115 -14.68 -16.45 -12.09
N VAL A 116 -13.95 -16.46 -10.98
CA VAL A 116 -13.05 -17.55 -10.59
C VAL A 116 -13.83 -18.82 -10.29
N TYR A 117 -14.92 -18.71 -9.53
CA TYR A 117 -15.77 -19.84 -9.17
C TYR A 117 -16.46 -20.47 -10.39
N GLU A 118 -16.94 -19.65 -11.33
CA GLU A 118 -17.56 -20.14 -12.57
C GLU A 118 -16.53 -20.82 -13.50
N ARG A 119 -15.30 -20.30 -13.57
CA ARG A 119 -14.21 -20.93 -14.34
C ARG A 119 -13.76 -22.27 -13.78
N GLU A 120 -13.71 -22.41 -12.46
CA GLU A 120 -13.39 -23.70 -11.82
C GLU A 120 -14.49 -24.73 -12.10
N ARG A 121 -15.76 -24.31 -12.04
CA ARG A 121 -16.90 -25.17 -12.34
C ARG A 121 -16.98 -25.59 -13.81
N GLU A 122 -16.59 -24.74 -14.76
CA GLU A 122 -16.46 -25.13 -16.16
C GLU A 122 -15.33 -26.14 -16.39
N ARG A 123 -14.16 -25.93 -15.79
CA ARG A 123 -13.04 -26.89 -15.86
C ARG A 123 -13.40 -28.26 -15.32
N GLU A 124 -14.20 -28.31 -14.26
CA GLU A 124 -14.67 -29.56 -13.68
C GLU A 124 -15.61 -30.33 -14.62
N ARG A 125 -16.54 -29.62 -15.28
CA ARG A 125 -17.42 -30.21 -16.30
C ARG A 125 -16.65 -30.68 -17.54
N GLU A 126 -15.60 -29.96 -17.92
CA GLU A 126 -14.77 -30.32 -19.07
C GLU A 126 -14.00 -31.63 -18.81
N ARG A 127 -13.42 -31.78 -17.61
CA ARG A 127 -12.78 -33.03 -17.16
C ARG A 127 -13.76 -34.20 -17.12
N GLU A 128 -15.00 -33.96 -16.75
CA GLU A 128 -16.04 -35.00 -16.69
C GLU A 128 -16.40 -35.51 -18.10
N ARG A 129 -16.56 -34.59 -19.06
CA ARG A 129 -16.78 -34.94 -20.49
C ARG A 129 -15.60 -35.67 -21.11
N GLU A 130 -14.38 -35.31 -20.72
CA GLU A 130 -13.17 -35.96 -21.22
C GLU A 130 -13.09 -37.43 -20.75
N ARG A 131 -13.41 -37.69 -19.48
CA ARG A 131 -13.53 -39.06 -18.93
C ARG A 131 -14.62 -39.86 -19.62
N GLU A 132 -15.73 -39.22 -19.96
CA GLU A 132 -16.84 -39.88 -20.65
C GLU A 132 -16.45 -40.31 -22.08
N ARG A 133 -15.76 -39.43 -22.82
CA ARG A 133 -15.18 -39.74 -24.14
C ARG A 133 -14.13 -40.85 -24.07
N GLU A 134 -13.35 -40.90 -22.99
CA GLU A 134 -12.34 -41.93 -22.78
C GLU A 134 -12.99 -43.31 -22.59
N ARG A 135 -14.07 -43.38 -21.78
CA ARG A 135 -14.88 -44.61 -21.61
C ARG A 135 -15.57 -45.04 -22.91
N GLU A 136 -16.00 -44.10 -23.73
CA GLU A 136 -16.63 -44.40 -25.02
C GLU A 136 -15.62 -45.03 -26.00
N ARG A 137 -14.41 -44.46 -26.09
CA ARG A 137 -13.29 -45.02 -26.88
C ARG A 137 -12.88 -46.41 -26.40
N GLU A 138 -12.94 -46.66 -25.09
CA GLU A 138 -12.64 -47.96 -24.50
C GLU A 138 -13.69 -49.01 -24.92
N ARG A 139 -14.98 -48.66 -24.88
CA ARG A 139 -16.06 -49.53 -25.37
C ARG A 139 -15.97 -49.81 -26.86
N GLU A 140 -15.60 -48.83 -27.68
CA GLU A 140 -15.37 -49.03 -29.12
C GLU A 140 -14.22 -50.00 -29.38
N ARG A 141 -13.12 -49.90 -28.62
CA ARG A 141 -11.98 -50.83 -28.71
C ARG A 141 -12.39 -52.25 -28.32
N GLU A 142 -13.10 -52.41 -27.21
CA GLU A 142 -13.63 -53.71 -26.79
C GLU A 142 -14.62 -54.30 -27.82
N GLY A 143 -15.47 -53.44 -28.42
CA GLY A 143 -16.39 -53.84 -29.48
C GLY A 143 -15.66 -54.35 -30.72
N ALA A 144 -14.67 -53.59 -31.20
CA ALA A 144 -13.85 -53.96 -32.36
C ALA A 144 -13.03 -55.24 -32.10
N GLU A 145 -12.56 -55.46 -30.87
CA GLU A 145 -11.82 -56.67 -30.51
C GLU A 145 -12.72 -57.92 -30.53
N ARG A 146 -13.93 -57.82 -29.98
CA ARG A 146 -14.94 -58.90 -30.05
C ARG A 146 -15.37 -59.22 -31.48
N GLU A 147 -15.43 -58.22 -32.35
CA GLU A 147 -15.77 -58.42 -33.77
C GLU A 147 -14.66 -59.19 -34.51
N ARG A 148 -13.40 -58.80 -34.29
CA ARG A 148 -12.23 -59.52 -34.82
C ARG A 148 -12.16 -60.97 -34.33
N GLU A 149 -12.56 -61.22 -33.09
CA GLU A 149 -12.61 -62.58 -32.53
C GLU A 149 -13.67 -63.45 -33.23
N ARG A 150 -14.87 -62.90 -33.45
CA ARG A 150 -15.95 -63.59 -34.20
C ARG A 150 -15.57 -63.87 -35.66
N GLU A 151 -14.84 -62.96 -36.28
CA GLU A 151 -14.35 -63.12 -37.65
C GLU A 151 -13.35 -64.28 -37.74
N ARG A 152 -12.40 -64.36 -36.80
CA ARG A 152 -11.45 -65.49 -36.69
C ARG A 152 -12.16 -66.82 -36.48
N GLU A 153 -13.20 -66.86 -35.64
CA GLU A 153 -14.01 -68.07 -35.45
C GLU A 153 -14.73 -68.50 -36.74
N ARG A 154 -15.28 -67.54 -37.51
CA ARG A 154 -15.93 -67.84 -38.80
C ARG A 154 -14.93 -68.40 -39.81
N GLU A 155 -13.77 -67.76 -39.95
CA GLU A 155 -12.72 -68.26 -40.83
C GLU A 155 -12.25 -69.67 -40.44
N GLN A 156 -12.11 -69.95 -39.13
CA GLN A 156 -11.78 -71.30 -38.67
C GLN A 156 -12.83 -72.33 -39.08
N ARG A 157 -14.12 -72.02 -38.87
CA ARG A 157 -15.22 -72.91 -39.27
C ARG A 157 -15.31 -73.11 -40.77
N GLU A 158 -15.03 -72.08 -41.57
CA GLU A 158 -14.98 -72.21 -43.03
C GLU A 158 -13.82 -73.10 -43.47
N ARG A 159 -12.62 -72.92 -42.90
CA ARG A 159 -11.46 -73.79 -43.17
C ARG A 159 -11.72 -75.24 -42.77
N GLU A 160 -12.42 -75.49 -41.67
CA GLU A 160 -12.82 -76.84 -41.27
C GLU A 160 -13.79 -77.47 -42.27
N ARG A 161 -14.83 -76.74 -42.70
CA ARG A 161 -15.77 -77.21 -43.72
C ARG A 161 -15.10 -77.45 -45.07
N GLU A 162 -14.13 -76.61 -45.43
CA GLU A 162 -13.38 -76.76 -46.67
C GLU A 162 -12.51 -78.02 -46.64
N ARG A 163 -11.80 -78.28 -45.53
CA ARG A 163 -11.07 -79.54 -45.30
C ARG A 163 -11.98 -80.76 -45.31
N GLU A 164 -13.20 -80.64 -44.80
CA GLU A 164 -14.18 -81.73 -44.80
C GLU A 164 -14.67 -82.05 -46.22
N ARG A 165 -14.99 -81.02 -47.02
CA ARG A 165 -15.31 -81.15 -48.45
C ARG A 165 -14.14 -81.69 -49.27
N GLU A 166 -12.91 -81.31 -48.91
CA GLU A 166 -11.71 -81.80 -49.57
C GLU A 166 -11.52 -83.29 -49.32
N ARG A 167 -11.70 -83.76 -48.08
CA ARG A 167 -11.70 -85.19 -47.72
C ARG A 167 -12.83 -85.96 -48.42
N GLU A 168 -13.99 -85.35 -48.60
CA GLU A 168 -15.13 -85.94 -49.30
C GLU A 168 -14.83 -86.10 -50.80
N ARG A 169 -14.25 -85.07 -51.43
CA ARG A 169 -13.77 -85.09 -52.83
C ARG A 169 -12.60 -86.05 -53.01
N GLU A 170 -11.74 -86.24 -52.00
CA GLU A 170 -10.65 -87.21 -52.04
C GLU A 170 -11.20 -88.65 -52.04
N ARG A 171 -12.22 -88.93 -51.22
CA ARG A 171 -12.95 -90.22 -51.22
C ARG A 171 -13.72 -90.47 -52.51
N GLU A 172 -14.21 -89.42 -53.16
CA GLU A 172 -14.86 -89.50 -54.48
C GLU A 172 -13.84 -89.76 -55.60
N ARG A 173 -12.68 -89.08 -55.56
CA ARG A 173 -11.58 -89.26 -56.51
C ARG A 173 -10.86 -90.61 -56.35
N GLU A 174 -10.87 -91.22 -55.16
CA GLU A 174 -10.43 -92.61 -54.96
C GLU A 174 -11.37 -93.64 -55.61
N ARG A 175 -12.66 -93.32 -55.79
CA ARG A 175 -13.61 -94.17 -56.52
C ARG A 175 -13.51 -94.01 -58.04
N GLU A 176 -13.03 -92.87 -58.52
CA GLU A 176 -12.96 -92.56 -59.96
C GLU A 176 -11.60 -92.84 -60.63
N ARG A 177 -10.52 -93.06 -59.87
CA ARG A 177 -9.19 -93.38 -60.42
C ARG A 177 -8.90 -94.87 -60.56
N GLY A 178 -9.92 -95.61 -61.02
CA GLY A 178 -9.81 -96.98 -61.48
C GLY A 178 -9.89 -97.08 -63.00
N ARG A 179 -8.95 -96.48 -63.75
CA ARG A 179 -8.39 -96.98 -65.04
C ARG A 179 -7.52 -95.94 -65.76
N GLU A 180 -6.39 -96.47 -66.23
CA GLU A 180 -5.57 -96.12 -67.39
C GLU A 180 -4.57 -94.93 -67.36
N ARG A 181 -3.30 -95.38 -67.36
CA ARG A 181 -2.02 -94.81 -67.85
C ARG A 181 -2.17 -94.03 -69.18
N GLU A 182 -1.29 -93.13 -69.62
CA GLU A 182 0.17 -93.01 -69.50
C GLU A 182 0.65 -91.65 -70.10
N GLY A 183 1.79 -91.12 -69.64
CA GLY A 183 2.83 -90.56 -70.53
C GLY A 183 2.89 -89.06 -70.86
N LYS A 184 3.54 -88.25 -69.98
CA LYS A 184 4.81 -87.50 -70.23
C LYS A 184 5.07 -86.47 -69.10
N SER A 185 6.28 -86.51 -68.53
CA SER A 185 6.85 -85.75 -67.39
C SER A 185 5.99 -84.61 -66.78
N GLU A 186 5.09 -84.98 -65.87
CA GLU A 186 4.34 -84.07 -64.99
C GLU A 186 5.20 -83.54 -63.82
N LYS A 187 6.25 -84.30 -63.45
CA LYS A 187 7.12 -84.02 -62.30
C LYS A 187 7.93 -82.73 -62.42
N GLU A 188 8.22 -82.25 -63.63
CA GLU A 188 9.00 -81.03 -63.83
C GLU A 188 8.13 -79.78 -63.77
N ARG A 189 6.96 -79.79 -64.42
CA ARG A 189 5.98 -78.69 -64.36
C ARG A 189 5.32 -78.53 -62.99
N VAL A 190 5.11 -79.62 -62.25
CA VAL A 190 4.59 -79.57 -60.88
C VAL A 190 5.64 -79.00 -59.92
N ARG A 191 6.90 -79.44 -60.02
CA ARG A 191 7.99 -78.90 -59.18
C ARG A 191 8.30 -77.44 -59.49
N GLU A 192 8.20 -77.02 -60.74
CA GLU A 192 8.40 -75.63 -61.12
C GLU A 192 7.27 -74.74 -60.61
N ARG A 193 6.00 -75.15 -60.79
CA ARG A 193 4.83 -74.45 -60.23
C ARG A 193 4.78 -74.45 -58.71
N GLU A 194 5.22 -75.52 -58.05
CA GLU A 194 5.36 -75.57 -56.59
C GLU A 194 6.43 -74.60 -56.11
N ARG A 195 7.60 -74.57 -56.76
CA ARG A 195 8.67 -73.60 -56.42
C ARG A 195 8.24 -72.17 -56.68
N GLU A 196 7.48 -71.91 -57.74
CA GLU A 196 6.96 -70.59 -58.08
C GLU A 196 5.93 -70.12 -57.05
N ARG A 197 4.99 -71.00 -56.63
CA ARG A 197 4.05 -70.74 -55.54
C ARG A 197 4.75 -70.52 -54.20
N GLU A 198 5.74 -71.33 -53.87
CA GLU A 198 6.55 -71.14 -52.65
C GLU A 198 7.30 -69.79 -52.68
N ARG A 199 7.74 -69.34 -53.86
CA ARG A 199 8.39 -68.04 -54.04
C ARG A 199 7.41 -66.89 -53.88
N GLU A 200 6.23 -66.96 -54.51
CA GLU A 200 5.16 -65.97 -54.36
C GLU A 200 4.67 -65.89 -52.92
N GLU A 201 4.54 -67.02 -52.22
CA GLU A 201 4.07 -67.06 -50.84
C GLU A 201 5.10 -66.42 -49.89
N ARG A 202 6.39 -66.73 -50.08
CA ARG A 202 7.50 -66.07 -49.37
C ARG A 202 7.61 -64.57 -49.70
N GLU A 203 7.33 -64.15 -50.92
CA GLU A 203 7.30 -62.73 -51.27
C GLU A 203 6.14 -62.01 -50.59
N ARG A 204 4.92 -62.58 -50.62
CA ARG A 204 3.75 -62.02 -49.92
C ARG A 204 3.96 -61.95 -48.41
N GLU A 205 4.61 -62.95 -47.82
CA GLU A 205 4.93 -62.97 -46.39
C GLU A 205 5.91 -61.85 -46.03
N ARG A 206 6.98 -61.67 -46.83
CA ARG A 206 7.93 -60.56 -46.66
C ARG A 206 7.27 -59.19 -46.86
N GLU A 207 6.33 -59.08 -47.79
CA GLU A 207 5.60 -57.83 -48.05
C GLU A 207 4.72 -57.45 -46.85
N ARG A 208 3.98 -58.42 -46.28
CA ARG A 208 3.20 -58.25 -45.05
C ARG A 208 4.06 -57.91 -43.85
N GLU A 209 5.26 -58.50 -43.75
CA GLU A 209 6.21 -58.19 -42.69
C GLU A 209 6.70 -56.74 -42.77
N ARG A 210 7.08 -56.29 -43.98
CA ARG A 210 7.46 -54.89 -44.25
C ARG A 210 6.33 -53.91 -43.98
N GLU A 211 5.09 -54.29 -44.29
CA GLU A 211 3.92 -53.45 -44.06
C GLU A 211 3.65 -53.28 -42.55
N ARG A 212 3.72 -54.36 -41.77
CA ARG A 212 3.63 -54.33 -40.30
C ARG A 212 4.75 -53.52 -39.66
N GLU A 213 5.96 -53.61 -40.20
CA GLU A 213 7.11 -52.86 -39.72
C GLU A 213 6.91 -51.35 -39.95
N ARG A 214 6.45 -50.96 -41.13
CA ARG A 214 6.08 -49.56 -41.45
C ARG A 214 4.93 -49.04 -40.58
N GLU A 215 3.95 -49.89 -40.26
CA GLU A 215 2.83 -49.52 -39.41
C GLU A 215 3.28 -49.25 -37.97
N ARG A 216 4.13 -50.13 -37.42
CA ARG A 216 4.76 -49.94 -36.10
C ARG A 216 5.64 -48.69 -36.05
N GLU A 217 6.35 -48.39 -37.14
CA GLU A 217 7.19 -47.20 -37.25
C GLU A 217 6.34 -45.92 -37.21
N ARG A 218 5.24 -45.87 -37.97
CA ARG A 218 4.26 -44.76 -37.94
C ARG A 218 3.60 -44.59 -36.57
N GLU A 219 3.31 -45.69 -35.88
CA GLU A 219 2.72 -45.64 -34.54
C GLU A 219 3.70 -45.03 -33.52
N ARG A 220 4.97 -45.44 -33.56
CA ARG A 220 6.05 -44.86 -32.74
C ARG A 220 6.27 -43.37 -33.05
N GLU A 221 6.20 -42.98 -34.32
CA GLU A 221 6.34 -41.59 -34.74
C GLU A 221 5.20 -40.72 -34.17
N ARG A 222 3.95 -41.18 -34.26
CA ARG A 222 2.79 -40.51 -33.66
C ARG A 222 2.88 -40.42 -32.13
N GLU A 223 3.42 -41.44 -31.49
CA GLU A 223 3.61 -41.44 -30.03
C GLU A 223 4.65 -40.40 -29.61
N ARG A 224 5.77 -40.31 -30.34
CA ARG A 224 6.80 -39.25 -30.15
C ARG A 224 6.24 -37.85 -30.41
N GLU A 225 5.40 -37.68 -31.43
CA GLU A 225 4.74 -36.39 -31.69
C GLU A 225 3.84 -35.97 -30.52
N ARG A 226 3.02 -36.88 -29.98
CA ARG A 226 2.16 -36.61 -28.81
C ARG A 226 2.97 -36.28 -27.56
N GLU A 227 4.06 -37.00 -27.33
CA GLU A 227 4.95 -36.73 -26.19
C GLU A 227 5.61 -35.35 -26.32
N SER A 228 6.11 -35.03 -27.52
CA SER A 228 6.67 -33.71 -27.84
C SER A 228 5.64 -32.58 -27.68
N GLU A 229 4.39 -32.83 -28.08
CA GLU A 229 3.29 -31.86 -27.94
C GLU A 229 2.93 -31.60 -26.47
N ARG A 230 2.87 -32.66 -25.64
CA ARG A 230 2.67 -32.55 -24.19
C ARG A 230 3.82 -31.79 -23.50
N GLU A 231 5.05 -32.02 -23.94
CA GLU A 231 6.21 -31.32 -23.40
C GLU A 231 6.15 -29.81 -23.74
N ARG A 232 5.83 -29.46 -24.99
CA ARG A 232 5.61 -28.06 -25.40
C ARG A 232 4.45 -27.40 -24.65
N GLU A 233 3.38 -28.13 -24.38
CA GLU A 233 2.25 -27.62 -23.60
C GLU A 233 2.66 -27.29 -22.16
N ARG A 234 3.40 -28.19 -21.50
CA ARG A 234 3.97 -27.94 -20.16
C ARG A 234 4.94 -26.77 -20.15
N GLU A 235 5.76 -26.64 -21.19
CA GLU A 235 6.67 -25.51 -21.33
C GLU A 235 5.92 -24.18 -21.45
N ARG A 236 4.87 -24.13 -22.30
CA ARG A 236 3.98 -22.97 -22.41
C ARG A 236 3.24 -22.65 -21.12
N GLU A 237 2.82 -23.66 -20.37
CA GLU A 237 2.17 -23.45 -19.06
C GLU A 237 3.14 -22.83 -18.05
N ARG A 238 4.38 -23.34 -17.98
CA ARG A 238 5.46 -22.76 -17.16
C ARG A 238 5.81 -21.34 -17.61
N GLU A 239 5.83 -21.09 -18.90
CA GLU A 239 6.10 -19.76 -19.46
C GLU A 239 5.00 -18.76 -19.08
N ARG A 240 3.71 -19.14 -19.19
CA ARG A 240 2.57 -18.35 -18.73
C ARG A 240 2.59 -18.11 -17.22
N GLU A 241 3.04 -19.08 -16.43
CA GLU A 241 3.20 -18.92 -14.99
C GLU A 241 4.30 -17.91 -14.67
N ARG A 242 5.46 -18.01 -15.33
CA ARG A 242 6.56 -17.02 -15.22
C ARG A 242 6.13 -15.62 -15.68
N GLU A 243 5.32 -15.52 -16.73
CA GLU A 243 4.80 -14.25 -17.22
C GLU A 243 3.86 -13.60 -16.19
N ARG A 244 3.01 -14.40 -15.52
CA ARG A 244 2.16 -13.94 -14.41
C ARG A 244 2.95 -13.58 -13.16
N GLU A 245 4.07 -14.26 -12.90
CA GLU A 245 4.99 -13.88 -11.83
C GLU A 245 5.66 -12.54 -12.13
N ARG A 246 6.13 -12.34 -13.37
CA ARG A 246 6.65 -11.03 -13.84
C ARG A 246 5.63 -9.90 -13.73
N GLU A 247 4.35 -10.18 -13.98
CA GLU A 247 3.28 -9.18 -13.81
C GLU A 247 3.11 -8.74 -12.33
N ARG A 248 3.52 -9.59 -11.38
CA ARG A 248 3.46 -9.33 -9.93
C ARG A 248 4.73 -8.71 -9.36
N GLU A 249 5.79 -8.60 -10.15
CA GLU A 249 7.04 -8.00 -9.73
C GLU A 249 6.87 -6.51 -9.42
N SER A 250 7.49 -6.09 -8.33
CA SER A 250 7.53 -4.70 -7.92
C SER A 250 8.94 -4.15 -8.16
N PRO A 251 9.10 -3.03 -8.88
CA PRO A 251 10.42 -2.43 -9.11
C PRO A 251 11.14 -2.12 -7.79
N LEU A 252 12.43 -2.43 -7.72
CA LEU A 252 13.28 -2.04 -6.60
C LEU A 252 13.98 -0.72 -6.92
N ASN A 253 13.77 0.29 -6.08
CA ASN A 253 14.42 1.59 -6.21
C ASN A 253 15.45 1.80 -5.10
N VAL A 254 16.47 2.59 -5.38
CA VAL A 254 17.44 3.02 -4.37
C VAL A 254 17.22 4.50 -4.10
N VAL A 255 17.09 4.85 -2.81
CA VAL A 255 17.07 6.24 -2.37
C VAL A 255 18.33 6.50 -1.55
N GLU A 256 19.11 7.47 -1.99
CA GLU A 256 20.30 7.94 -1.29
C GLU A 256 19.91 8.96 -0.23
N GLN A 257 20.33 8.71 1.01
CA GLN A 257 20.09 9.61 2.12
C GLN A 257 21.39 9.86 2.88
N ARG A 258 22.01 11.02 2.63
CA ARG A 258 23.34 11.39 3.14
C ARG A 258 24.37 10.30 2.81
N ASP A 259 24.69 9.45 3.78
CA ASP A 259 25.71 8.39 3.70
C ASP A 259 25.14 6.97 3.64
N MET A 260 23.82 6.81 3.47
CA MET A 260 23.17 5.50 3.42
C MET A 260 22.24 5.37 2.21
N CYS A 261 22.39 4.26 1.49
CA CYS A 261 21.44 3.83 0.47
C CYS A 261 20.31 3.03 1.13
N ARG A 262 19.06 3.35 0.77
CA ARG A 262 17.88 2.60 1.21
C ARG A 262 17.22 1.96 -0.01
N LEU A 263 17.05 0.65 0.06
CA LEU A 263 16.25 -0.10 -0.91
C LEU A 263 14.76 0.14 -0.61
N ILE A 264 14.02 0.60 -1.60
CA ILE A 264 12.57 0.84 -1.52
C ILE A 264 11.89 0.03 -2.61
N LEU A 265 11.05 -0.92 -2.18
CA LEU A 265 10.24 -1.72 -3.09
C LEU A 265 9.00 -0.94 -3.50
N ASP A 266 8.79 -0.74 -4.79
CA ASP A 266 7.63 -0.02 -5.32
C ASP A 266 6.35 -0.87 -5.24
N LEU A 267 5.76 -0.86 -4.05
CA LEU A 267 4.55 -1.61 -3.74
C LEU A 267 3.27 -0.80 -3.99
N ARG A 268 3.28 0.26 -4.83
CA ARG A 268 2.07 1.07 -5.11
C ARG A 268 0.87 0.22 -5.55
N LYS A 269 1.10 -0.79 -6.39
CA LYS A 269 0.07 -1.73 -6.84
C LYS A 269 -0.44 -2.59 -5.68
N VAL A 270 0.46 -3.19 -4.91
CA VAL A 270 0.13 -4.06 -3.77
C VAL A 270 -0.62 -3.28 -2.68
N ASN A 271 -0.16 -2.08 -2.36
CA ASN A 271 -0.74 -1.19 -1.37
C ASN A 271 -2.22 -0.84 -1.66
N ASN A 272 -2.66 -0.87 -2.93
CA ASN A 272 -4.06 -0.64 -3.27
C ASN A 272 -5.01 -1.74 -2.76
N TYR A 273 -4.48 -2.93 -2.49
CA TYR A 273 -5.27 -4.08 -2.03
C TYR A 273 -5.20 -4.31 -0.52
N LEU A 274 -4.39 -3.53 0.19
CA LEU A 274 -4.21 -3.61 1.63
C LEU A 274 -5.23 -2.73 2.37
N ASP A 275 -5.77 -3.26 3.47
CA ASP A 275 -6.52 -2.47 4.43
C ASP A 275 -5.55 -1.83 5.41
N ILE A 276 -5.17 -0.57 5.15
CA ILE A 276 -4.19 0.17 5.94
C ILE A 276 -4.90 0.82 7.15
N PRO A 277 -4.60 0.40 8.39
CA PRO A 277 -5.24 1.00 9.56
C PRO A 277 -4.76 2.43 9.80
N LYS A 278 -5.66 3.30 10.25
CA LYS A 278 -5.27 4.62 10.77
C LYS A 278 -4.67 4.43 12.15
N PHE A 279 -3.52 5.05 12.40
CA PHE A 279 -2.88 5.05 13.72
C PHE A 279 -2.16 6.37 13.98
N LYS A 280 -1.77 6.60 15.23
CA LYS A 280 -1.01 7.78 15.66
C LYS A 280 0.28 7.33 16.33
N TYR A 281 1.37 8.01 15.98
CA TYR A 281 2.64 7.91 16.70
C TYR A 281 2.53 8.59 18.06
N GLU A 282 3.32 8.10 19.01
CA GLU A 282 3.58 8.85 20.23
C GLU A 282 4.66 9.88 19.90
N GLY A 283 4.34 11.17 20.03
CA GLY A 283 5.23 12.25 19.61
C GLY A 283 5.61 13.17 20.78
N LEU A 284 6.08 14.38 20.44
CA LEU A 284 6.54 15.37 21.43
C LEU A 284 5.51 15.71 22.50
N ASN A 285 4.21 15.68 22.17
CA ASN A 285 3.14 15.89 23.15
C ASN A 285 3.25 14.90 24.32
N LYS A 286 3.61 13.63 24.04
CA LYS A 286 3.74 12.62 25.08
C LYS A 286 5.00 12.82 25.91
N VAL A 287 6.08 13.33 25.30
CA VAL A 287 7.29 13.72 26.03
C VAL A 287 6.96 14.84 27.02
N ALA A 288 6.25 15.88 26.57
CA ALA A 288 5.84 17.00 27.41
C ALA A 288 4.96 16.58 28.61
N GLU A 289 4.12 15.56 28.45
CA GLU A 289 3.32 14.99 29.54
C GLU A 289 4.14 14.18 30.56
N LEU A 290 5.26 13.58 30.14
CA LEU A 290 6.03 12.63 30.95
C LEU A 290 7.28 13.22 31.58
N ILE A 291 7.87 14.25 30.97
CA ILE A 291 9.12 14.87 31.43
C ILE A 291 8.90 15.63 32.74
N ARG A 292 9.86 15.51 33.64
CA ARG A 292 9.90 16.19 34.94
C ARG A 292 11.17 17.05 35.04
N PRO A 293 11.18 18.08 35.91
CA PRO A 293 12.40 18.79 36.23
C PRO A 293 13.49 17.81 36.68
N ASP A 294 14.75 18.07 36.27
CA ASP A 294 15.93 17.30 36.65
C ASP A 294 16.03 15.85 36.14
N ASP A 295 15.15 15.46 35.22
CA ASP A 295 15.20 14.15 34.57
C ASP A 295 16.53 13.90 33.83
N TRP A 296 16.95 12.65 33.87
CA TRP A 296 18.01 12.10 33.05
C TRP A 296 17.39 11.33 31.88
N MET A 297 17.95 11.51 30.70
CA MET A 297 17.43 10.98 29.45
C MET A 297 18.47 10.15 28.75
N PHE A 298 18.02 9.08 28.10
CA PHE A 298 18.83 8.33 27.13
C PHE A 298 17.93 7.91 25.97
N SER A 299 18.52 7.72 24.79
CA SER A 299 17.79 7.30 23.60
C SER A 299 18.43 6.09 22.94
N ILE A 300 17.57 5.20 22.44
CA ILE A 300 17.97 4.00 21.71
C ILE A 300 17.41 4.10 20.29
N ASP A 301 18.29 4.10 19.29
CA ASP A 301 17.95 4.00 17.87
C ASP A 301 18.06 2.53 17.46
N LEU A 302 16.98 1.99 16.89
CA LEU A 302 16.96 0.65 16.32
C LEU A 302 17.51 0.69 14.89
N LYS A 303 18.47 -0.19 14.57
CA LYS A 303 18.98 -0.31 13.20
C LYS A 303 17.85 -0.78 12.28
N SER A 304 17.75 -0.30 11.04
CA SER A 304 16.87 -0.87 9.99
C SER A 304 15.52 -1.42 10.49
N GLY A 305 14.72 -0.57 11.15
CA GLY A 305 13.62 -0.97 12.03
C GLY A 305 12.67 -1.99 11.42
N TYR A 306 12.08 -1.69 10.26
CA TYR A 306 11.11 -2.59 9.61
C TYR A 306 11.69 -3.98 9.30
N HIS A 307 12.96 -4.05 8.92
CA HIS A 307 13.61 -5.31 8.55
C HIS A 307 13.80 -6.29 9.73
N HIS A 308 13.52 -5.86 10.97
CA HIS A 308 13.48 -6.75 12.14
C HIS A 308 12.23 -7.64 12.18
N VAL A 309 11.17 -7.24 11.46
CA VAL A 309 9.88 -7.93 11.52
C VAL A 309 9.77 -8.84 10.31
N GLU A 310 9.82 -10.14 10.55
CA GLU A 310 9.63 -11.15 9.52
C GLU A 310 8.20 -11.13 8.96
N ILE A 311 8.10 -11.48 7.68
CA ILE A 311 6.84 -11.63 6.96
C ILE A 311 6.55 -13.11 6.80
N HIS A 312 5.30 -13.47 7.06
CA HIS A 312 4.83 -14.84 6.89
C HIS A 312 5.05 -15.35 5.44
N PRO A 313 5.54 -16.59 5.23
CA PRO A 313 5.91 -17.10 3.91
C PRO A 313 4.83 -17.01 2.81
N SER A 314 3.55 -17.06 3.21
CA SER A 314 2.43 -16.90 2.27
C SER A 314 2.39 -15.53 1.57
N CYS A 315 3.06 -14.51 2.12
CA CYS A 315 3.07 -13.16 1.58
C CYS A 315 4.32 -12.85 0.75
N TRP A 316 5.35 -13.71 0.73
CA TRP A 316 6.60 -13.46 -0.01
C TRP A 316 6.35 -13.22 -1.51
N LYS A 317 5.44 -13.98 -2.12
CA LYS A 317 5.06 -13.81 -3.53
C LYS A 317 4.50 -12.43 -3.89
N LEU A 318 4.13 -11.61 -2.91
CA LEU A 318 3.62 -10.24 -3.12
C LEU A 318 4.73 -9.18 -3.01
N LEU A 319 5.94 -9.57 -2.60
CA LEU A 319 7.05 -8.68 -2.26
C LEU A 319 8.30 -8.99 -3.08
N GLY A 320 8.07 -9.56 -4.26
CA GLY A 320 9.09 -9.95 -5.22
C GLY A 320 9.61 -8.80 -6.07
N PHE A 321 10.89 -8.87 -6.43
CA PHE A 321 11.55 -7.97 -7.37
C PHE A 321 12.63 -8.71 -8.14
N GLN A 322 12.98 -8.19 -9.32
CA GLN A 322 14.11 -8.69 -10.10
C GLN A 322 15.35 -7.81 -9.87
N PHE A 323 16.51 -8.43 -9.72
CA PHE A 323 17.80 -7.75 -9.65
C PHE A 323 18.84 -8.56 -10.41
N GLU A 324 19.55 -7.92 -11.34
CA GLU A 324 20.59 -8.54 -12.18
C GLU A 324 20.15 -9.84 -12.91
N GLY A 325 18.87 -9.94 -13.25
CA GLY A 325 18.30 -11.10 -13.94
C GLY A 325 17.71 -12.16 -13.01
N ASP A 326 18.06 -12.14 -11.72
CA ASP A 326 17.56 -13.05 -10.71
C ASP A 326 16.34 -12.48 -9.96
N TYR A 327 15.46 -13.38 -9.50
CA TYR A 327 14.27 -13.02 -8.71
C TYR A 327 14.55 -13.14 -7.21
N TYR A 328 14.22 -12.09 -6.49
CA TYR A 328 14.34 -12.01 -5.03
C TYR A 328 13.00 -11.63 -4.42
N SER A 329 12.82 -11.97 -3.14
CA SER A 329 11.66 -11.56 -2.35
C SER A 329 12.11 -11.11 -0.97
N PHE A 330 11.49 -10.07 -0.45
CA PHE A 330 11.67 -9.71 0.94
C PHE A 330 11.04 -10.75 1.88
N ILE A 331 11.81 -11.17 2.88
CA ILE A 331 11.36 -12.05 3.97
C ILE A 331 10.99 -11.27 5.24
N SER A 332 11.31 -9.98 5.29
CA SER A 332 10.98 -9.03 6.36
C SER A 332 10.29 -7.78 5.80
N LEU A 333 9.70 -6.93 6.65
CA LEU A 333 8.94 -5.75 6.21
C LEU A 333 9.80 -4.81 5.35
N PRO A 334 9.54 -4.69 4.03
CA PRO A 334 10.32 -3.81 3.17
C PRO A 334 9.86 -2.36 3.29
N PHE A 335 10.78 -1.43 3.01
CA PHE A 335 10.39 -0.06 2.72
C PHE A 335 9.52 0.00 1.46
N GLY A 336 8.44 0.78 1.52
CA GLY A 336 7.43 0.88 0.46
C GLY A 336 6.13 0.13 0.76
N LEU A 337 6.12 -0.81 1.72
CA LEU A 337 4.91 -1.48 2.17
C LEU A 337 4.11 -0.56 3.10
N ALA A 338 2.89 -0.19 2.70
CA ALA A 338 2.10 0.83 3.42
C ALA A 338 1.65 0.40 4.83
N THR A 339 1.57 -0.90 5.10
CA THR A 339 1.24 -1.44 6.42
C THR A 339 2.45 -1.56 7.35
N ALA A 340 3.68 -1.49 6.84
CA ALA A 340 4.89 -1.68 7.63
C ALA A 340 5.00 -0.72 8.83
N PRO A 341 4.73 0.61 8.69
CA PRO A 341 4.79 1.52 9.82
C PRO A 341 3.78 1.19 10.93
N PHE A 342 2.57 0.74 10.56
CA PHE A 342 1.55 0.33 11.52
C PHE A 342 2.01 -0.91 12.28
N VAL A 343 2.41 -1.97 11.57
CA VAL A 343 2.83 -3.25 12.17
C VAL A 343 4.00 -3.03 13.13
N PHE A 344 5.03 -2.31 12.67
CA PHE A 344 6.20 -2.00 13.49
C PHE A 344 5.83 -1.21 14.75
N THR A 345 5.02 -0.16 14.60
CA THR A 345 4.56 0.66 15.74
C THR A 345 3.77 -0.16 16.76
N GLN A 346 2.91 -1.09 16.31
CA GLN A 346 2.15 -1.94 17.22
C GLN A 346 3.06 -2.86 18.04
N LEU A 347 4.10 -3.41 17.41
CA LEU A 347 5.06 -4.27 18.08
C LEU A 347 5.86 -3.48 19.14
N ILE A 348 6.41 -2.32 18.77
CA ILE A 348 7.13 -1.46 19.71
C ILE A 348 6.23 -1.01 20.88
N LYS A 349 4.94 -0.73 20.60
CA LYS A 349 3.97 -0.40 21.67
C LYS A 349 3.76 -1.52 22.68
N GLN A 350 3.89 -2.79 22.29
CA GLN A 350 3.81 -3.90 23.27
C GLN A 350 5.02 -3.89 24.22
N LEU A 351 6.22 -3.64 23.70
CA LEU A 351 7.42 -3.49 24.53
C LEU A 351 7.32 -2.28 25.45
N ALA A 352 6.90 -1.12 24.92
CA ALA A 352 6.69 0.09 25.70
C ALA A 352 5.64 -0.12 26.81
N ARG A 353 4.56 -0.87 26.53
CA ARG A 353 3.55 -1.22 27.54
C ARG A 353 4.14 -2.05 28.67
N ARG A 354 5.00 -3.03 28.36
CA ARG A 354 5.70 -3.85 29.35
C ARG A 354 6.63 -2.99 30.22
N TRP A 355 7.43 -2.10 29.63
CA TRP A 355 8.35 -1.25 30.39
C TRP A 355 7.60 -0.25 31.28
N ARG A 356 6.52 0.36 30.77
CA ARG A 356 5.64 1.24 31.56
C ARG A 356 4.99 0.53 32.74
N ALA A 357 4.67 -0.76 32.61
CA ALA A 357 4.17 -1.55 33.74
C ALA A 357 5.23 -1.75 34.84
N SER A 358 6.51 -1.58 34.51
CA SER A 358 7.64 -1.56 35.44
C SER A 358 8.08 -0.14 35.82
N ASP A 359 7.18 0.85 35.72
CA ASP A 359 7.40 2.27 36.05
C ASP A 359 8.47 2.99 35.21
N VAL A 360 8.83 2.43 34.04
CA VAL A 360 9.75 3.10 33.10
C VAL A 360 8.98 4.09 32.22
N ARG A 361 9.39 5.36 32.24
CA ARG A 361 8.86 6.39 31.33
C ARG A 361 9.59 6.31 30.00
N VAL A 362 8.86 5.85 28.97
CA VAL A 362 9.37 5.70 27.61
C VAL A 362 8.42 6.36 26.62
N VAL A 363 8.96 6.99 25.58
CA VAL A 363 8.23 7.52 24.42
C VAL A 363 8.79 6.93 23.14
N PRO A 364 8.11 5.94 22.53
CA PRO A 364 8.55 5.36 21.27
C PRO A 364 8.08 6.18 20.05
N TYR A 365 9.00 6.48 19.14
CA TYR A 365 8.72 7.10 17.86
C TYR A 365 9.41 6.33 16.72
N VAL A 366 8.68 5.40 16.11
CA VAL A 366 9.21 4.50 15.07
C VAL A 366 10.48 3.78 15.59
N GLU A 367 11.65 4.08 15.04
CA GLU A 367 12.96 3.47 15.37
C GLU A 367 13.61 4.14 16.60
N ASP A 368 13.16 5.32 17.00
CA ASP A 368 13.70 6.11 18.10
C ASP A 368 12.94 5.84 19.40
N LEU A 369 13.63 5.38 20.44
CA LEU A 369 13.06 5.15 21.77
C LEU A 369 13.68 6.11 22.77
N LEU A 370 12.90 7.06 23.29
CA LEU A 370 13.34 8.00 24.33
C LEU A 370 12.91 7.50 25.70
N PHE A 371 13.84 7.50 26.66
CA PHE A 371 13.61 7.11 28.05
C PHE A 371 13.88 8.28 28.98
N LEU A 372 13.05 8.40 30.02
CA LEU A 372 13.10 9.47 31.03
C LEU A 372 13.20 8.84 32.42
N CYS A 373 14.22 9.22 33.18
CA CYS A 373 14.56 8.63 34.47
C CYS A 373 14.83 9.72 35.51
N ASN A 374 14.55 9.44 36.78
CA ASN A 374 14.64 10.47 37.82
C ASN A 374 16.08 10.73 38.30
N SER A 375 17.00 9.79 38.08
CA SER A 375 18.39 9.90 38.50
C SER A 375 19.34 9.26 37.51
N HIS A 376 20.62 9.68 37.51
CA HIS A 376 21.64 9.10 36.63
C HIS A 376 21.85 7.59 36.89
N SER A 377 21.78 7.17 38.16
CA SER A 377 21.95 5.75 38.53
C SER A 377 20.78 4.90 38.02
N ASP A 378 19.56 5.38 38.20
CA ASP A 378 18.35 4.77 37.65
C ASP A 378 18.42 4.68 36.12
N ALA A 379 18.74 5.80 35.45
CA ALA A 379 18.89 5.85 34.00
C ALA A 379 19.91 4.85 33.47
N SER A 380 21.06 4.73 34.15
CA SER A 380 22.13 3.79 33.76
C SER A 380 21.69 2.34 33.91
N SER A 381 21.03 2.01 35.03
CA SER A 381 20.53 0.67 35.31
C SER A 381 19.38 0.27 34.36
N THR A 382 18.45 1.19 34.12
CA THR A 382 17.33 1.04 33.19
C THR A 382 17.85 0.87 31.76
N CYS A 383 18.79 1.71 31.31
CA CYS A 383 19.40 1.57 29.99
C CYS A 383 19.99 0.17 29.76
N ALA A 384 20.77 -0.35 30.73
CA ALA A 384 21.34 -1.69 30.64
C ALA A 384 20.26 -2.79 30.57
N ALA A 385 19.17 -2.66 31.35
CA ALA A 385 18.04 -3.58 31.32
C ALA A 385 17.28 -3.53 29.97
N ILE A 386 16.97 -2.35 29.45
CA ILE A 386 16.27 -2.18 28.18
C ILE A 386 17.11 -2.69 27.00
N VAL A 387 18.42 -2.42 27.00
CA VAL A 387 19.34 -2.96 25.98
C VAL A 387 19.31 -4.49 25.97
N LYS A 388 19.27 -5.12 27.15
CA LYS A 388 19.15 -6.58 27.27
C LYS A 388 17.80 -7.07 26.77
N ASP A 389 16.69 -6.42 27.15
CA ASP A 389 15.34 -6.77 26.72
C ASP A 389 15.18 -6.67 25.20
N LEU A 390 15.66 -5.58 24.58
CA LEU A 390 15.62 -5.38 23.13
C LEU A 390 16.40 -6.47 22.38
N LYS A 391 17.62 -6.79 22.84
CA LYS A 391 18.42 -7.88 22.27
C LYS A 391 17.72 -9.23 22.40
N ALA A 392 17.10 -9.51 23.55
CA ALA A 392 16.34 -10.74 23.76
C ALA A 392 15.10 -10.83 22.86
N ALA A 393 14.48 -9.69 22.53
CA ALA A 393 13.39 -9.60 21.57
C ALA A 393 13.84 -9.64 20.09
N GLY A 394 15.14 -9.77 19.81
CA GLY A 394 15.70 -9.86 18.47
C GLY A 394 16.04 -8.52 17.82
N PHE A 395 15.97 -7.40 18.55
CA PHE A 395 16.30 -6.08 18.01
C PHE A 395 17.80 -5.80 18.00
N VAL A 396 18.25 -5.17 16.92
CA VAL A 396 19.63 -4.68 16.77
C VAL A 396 19.67 -3.18 17.04
N ILE A 397 20.47 -2.78 18.02
CA ILE A 397 20.64 -1.37 18.41
C ILE A 397 21.74 -0.72 17.57
N ASN A 398 21.50 0.49 17.11
CA ASN A 398 22.46 1.31 16.40
C ASN A 398 23.32 2.11 17.39
N GLY A 399 24.49 1.57 17.74
CA GLY A 399 25.38 2.21 18.71
C GLY A 399 25.90 3.59 18.33
N LYS A 400 25.92 3.94 17.02
CA LYS A 400 26.37 5.26 16.57
C LYS A 400 25.30 6.35 16.69
N ARG A 401 24.02 5.97 16.56
CA ARG A 401 22.88 6.91 16.64
C ARG A 401 22.20 6.92 18.01
N SER A 402 22.40 5.88 18.80
CA SER A 402 21.87 5.80 20.15
C SER A 402 22.68 6.67 21.12
N HIS A 403 21.99 7.39 22.00
CA HIS A 403 22.59 8.07 23.14
C HIS A 403 22.41 7.19 24.38
N LEU A 404 23.28 6.19 24.54
CA LEU A 404 23.18 5.19 25.62
C LEU A 404 23.67 5.69 26.98
N HIS A 405 24.50 6.73 26.99
CA HIS A 405 24.97 7.39 28.20
C HIS A 405 23.95 8.44 28.62
N PRO A 406 23.33 8.31 29.81
CA PRO A 406 22.31 9.26 30.24
C PRO A 406 22.86 10.69 30.34
N SER A 407 22.07 11.65 29.86
CA SER A 407 22.34 13.08 29.96
C SER A 407 21.11 13.84 30.46
N ARG A 408 21.30 15.03 31.03
CA ARG A 408 20.20 15.91 31.44
C ARG A 408 19.67 16.77 30.31
#